data_AF-A0A353ZB63-F1
#
_entry.id   AF-A0A353ZB63-F1
#
_cell.length_a   1.000
_cell.length_b   1.000
_cell.length_c   1.000
_cell.angle_alpha   90.00
_cell.angle_beta   90.00
_cell.angle_gamma   90.00
#
_symmetry.space_group_name_H-M   'P 1'
#
loop_
_entity.id
_entity.type
_entity.pdbx_description
1 polymer ?
#
loop_
_entity_poly.entity_id
_entity_poly.type
_entity_poly.pdbx_seq_one_letter_code
_entity_poly.pdbx_strand_id
1 'polypeptide(L)'
;MTLSTACVLAITFTFLSPASAQNFIQRAMVQDAAQEEETDDEDIPNAPNSGVVFGGIDESKFEARIWNGTVNSAAAGEARLQSQLDLQIAEIDRLCQLTEAQSQKLRLAGTSDIKRFFERYTKLRRQFLKVRNDQNLVNNFWGELQPLQMEIQSGLFNDESMLLRVVPKALDDAQRAIYEQETLDRRTFRMLARLELLLVAADESLGLMIDQRERLTELCKKHVRIPRRFGPYDSNVILYELSRIPEGEVREILDADQMQGWQQAVAQGRGMEQFLRQNKFLPEEEPARVIPKPEETSRQPKGEESIKDKPAVDGENQG
;
A
#
# COMPACT_ATOMS: atom_id res chain seq x y z
N MET A 1 71.26 -27.83 1.19
CA MET A 1 70.68 -26.86 2.14
C MET A 1 70.10 -25.71 1.34
N THR A 2 68.78 -25.70 1.08
CA THR A 2 68.03 -24.52 0.65
C THR A 2 66.55 -24.72 1.01
N LEU A 3 66.12 -23.99 2.03
CA LEU A 3 64.74 -23.82 2.51
C LEU A 3 64.04 -22.78 1.60
N SER A 4 62.83 -23.07 1.13
CA SER A 4 61.54 -22.58 1.65
C SER A 4 61.16 -21.17 1.21
N THR A 5 60.13 -21.05 0.35
CA THR A 5 59.19 -19.91 0.35
C THR A 5 57.89 -20.32 -0.34
N ALA A 6 56.90 -20.74 0.44
CA ALA A 6 55.51 -20.90 -0.02
C ALA A 6 54.67 -19.85 0.72
N CYS A 7 54.25 -18.81 -0.01
CA CYS A 7 53.32 -17.79 0.46
C CYS A 7 51.91 -18.38 0.54
N VAL A 8 51.43 -18.60 1.75
CA VAL A 8 50.01 -18.88 2.04
C VAL A 8 49.31 -17.52 2.15
N LEU A 9 48.59 -17.12 1.11
CA LEU A 9 47.63 -16.02 1.15
C LEU A 9 46.39 -16.50 1.90
N ALA A 10 46.36 -16.25 3.21
CA ALA A 10 45.17 -16.39 4.02
C ALA A 10 44.25 -15.19 3.75
N ILE A 11 43.25 -15.39 2.87
CA ILE A 11 42.11 -14.49 2.76
C ILE A 11 41.28 -14.69 4.02
N THR A 12 41.42 -13.78 4.99
CA THR A 12 40.54 -13.70 6.15
C THR A 12 39.15 -13.29 5.69
N PHE A 13 38.26 -14.27 5.52
CA PHE A 13 36.83 -14.03 5.44
C PHE A 13 36.37 -13.50 6.81
N THR A 14 36.25 -12.18 6.93
CA THR A 14 35.61 -11.54 8.08
C THR A 14 34.16 -12.02 8.15
N PHE A 15 33.85 -12.80 9.18
CA PHE A 15 32.49 -13.19 9.52
C PHE A 15 31.61 -11.94 9.65
N LEU A 16 30.60 -11.84 8.80
CA LEU A 16 29.57 -10.80 8.85
C LEU A 16 28.87 -10.89 10.22
N SER A 17 28.98 -9.83 11.02
CA SER A 17 28.33 -9.72 12.33
C SER A 17 26.79 -9.64 12.16
N PRO A 18 25.99 -10.20 13.08
CA PRO A 18 24.51 -10.13 13.07
C PRO A 18 23.91 -8.70 12.91
N ALA A 19 24.71 -7.66 13.16
CA ALA A 19 24.33 -6.27 12.90
C ALA A 19 24.11 -5.94 11.41
N SER A 20 24.66 -6.71 10.47
CA SER A 20 24.47 -6.49 9.02
C SER A 20 23.03 -6.78 8.58
N ALA A 21 22.38 -7.80 9.15
CA ALA A 21 21.01 -8.18 8.79
C ALA A 21 19.96 -7.13 9.23
N GLN A 22 20.17 -6.47 10.38
CA GLN A 22 19.30 -5.36 10.81
C GLN A 22 19.48 -4.10 9.95
N ASN A 23 20.71 -3.81 9.54
CA ASN A 23 21.01 -2.67 8.67
C ASN A 23 20.38 -2.80 7.26
N PHE A 24 20.20 -4.02 6.75
CA PHE A 24 19.56 -4.25 5.44
C PHE A 24 18.09 -3.79 5.41
N ILE A 25 17.28 -4.19 6.40
CA ILE A 25 15.85 -3.81 6.46
C ILE A 25 15.72 -2.32 6.70
N GLN A 26 16.56 -1.73 7.57
CA GLN A 26 16.63 -0.29 7.71
C GLN A 26 17.00 0.40 6.41
N ARG A 27 17.94 -0.11 5.60
CA ARG A 27 18.27 0.49 4.29
C ARG A 27 17.10 0.43 3.30
N ALA A 28 16.43 -0.72 3.18
CA ALA A 28 15.27 -0.86 2.30
C ALA A 28 14.09 0.03 2.75
N MET A 29 13.91 0.23 4.07
CA MET A 29 12.89 1.12 4.61
C MET A 29 13.28 2.60 4.55
N VAL A 30 14.56 2.93 4.67
CA VAL A 30 15.07 4.31 4.64
C VAL A 30 15.14 4.83 3.21
N GLN A 31 15.47 3.99 2.22
CA GLN A 31 15.43 4.41 0.80
C GLN A 31 14.01 4.82 0.36
N ASP A 32 12.96 4.28 0.98
CA ASP A 32 11.57 4.67 0.73
C ASP A 32 11.19 6.01 1.34
N ALA A 33 11.78 6.34 2.49
CA ALA A 33 11.59 7.64 3.11
C ALA A 33 12.50 8.72 2.51
N ALA A 34 13.62 8.33 1.88
CA ALA A 34 14.67 9.23 1.41
C ALA A 34 14.52 9.67 -0.06
N GLN A 35 13.41 9.35 -0.74
CA GLN A 35 13.14 9.84 -2.10
C GLN A 35 12.41 11.20 -2.14
N GLU A 36 12.19 11.83 -0.98
CA GLU A 36 11.72 13.21 -0.87
C GLU A 36 12.78 14.05 -0.11
N GLU A 37 13.31 15.08 -0.79
CA GLU A 37 14.15 16.17 -0.26
C GLU A 37 15.67 15.92 -0.07
N GLU A 38 16.43 15.92 -1.17
CA GLU A 38 17.73 16.61 -1.19
C GLU A 38 17.44 18.12 -1.22
N THR A 39 17.38 18.75 -0.06
CA THR A 39 17.48 20.20 0.07
C THR A 39 18.90 20.53 0.48
N ASP A 40 19.54 21.43 -0.29
CA ASP A 40 20.88 21.98 -0.04
C ASP A 40 21.01 22.41 1.42
N ASP A 41 21.89 21.72 2.16
CA ASP A 41 22.37 22.13 3.49
C ASP A 41 23.20 23.42 3.33
N GLU A 42 22.52 24.58 3.25
CA GLU A 42 23.16 25.85 3.55
C GLU A 42 23.37 25.97 5.07
N ASP A 43 24.64 26.07 5.48
CA ASP A 43 25.09 26.33 6.85
C ASP A 43 24.36 27.53 7.47
N ILE A 44 23.28 27.26 8.23
CA ILE A 44 22.58 28.31 9.00
C ILE A 44 23.42 28.65 10.23
N PRO A 45 23.97 29.87 10.35
CA PRO A 45 24.75 30.27 11.51
C PRO A 45 23.88 30.23 12.78
N ASN A 46 24.42 29.58 13.80
CA ASN A 46 23.81 29.35 15.09
C ASN A 46 23.56 30.70 15.80
N ALA A 47 22.34 31.23 15.66
CA ALA A 47 21.97 32.53 16.20
C ALA A 47 21.84 32.46 17.75
N PRO A 48 22.33 33.49 18.47
CA PRO A 48 22.31 33.51 19.92
C PRO A 48 20.87 33.52 20.45
N ASN A 49 20.66 32.69 21.47
CA ASN A 49 19.43 32.44 22.19
C ASN A 49 18.93 33.73 22.87
N SER A 50 18.25 34.56 22.08
CA SER A 50 17.61 35.79 22.51
C SER A 50 16.36 35.39 23.29
N GLY A 51 16.15 35.94 24.49
CA GLY A 51 14.96 35.66 25.30
C GLY A 51 13.68 35.93 24.51
N VAL A 52 13.14 34.89 23.89
CA VAL A 52 11.94 34.96 23.06
C VAL A 52 10.78 35.21 24.00
N VAL A 53 10.32 36.47 24.02
CA VAL A 53 8.92 36.77 24.34
C VAL A 53 8.12 35.81 23.48
N PHE A 54 7.47 34.81 24.09
CA PHE A 54 6.62 33.85 23.39
C PHE A 54 5.44 34.63 22.79
N GLY A 55 5.70 35.28 21.65
CA GLY A 55 4.67 35.74 20.75
C GLY A 55 3.84 34.51 20.42
N GLY A 56 2.55 34.58 20.71
CA GLY A 56 1.63 33.46 20.53
C GLY A 56 1.85 32.80 19.17
N ILE A 57 1.67 31.48 19.12
CA ILE A 57 1.91 30.71 17.90
C ILE A 57 1.02 31.29 16.80
N ASP A 58 1.68 31.85 15.78
CA ASP A 58 0.99 32.46 14.65
C ASP A 58 0.16 31.42 13.90
N GLU A 59 -0.96 31.88 13.34
CA GLU A 59 -1.86 31.04 12.56
C GLU A 59 -1.17 30.42 11.35
N SER A 60 -0.16 31.10 10.78
CA SER A 60 0.69 30.54 9.72
C SER A 60 1.39 29.23 10.12
N LYS A 61 1.81 29.09 11.38
CA LYS A 61 2.46 27.86 11.87
C LYS A 61 1.48 26.71 11.97
N PHE A 62 0.22 26.98 12.31
CA PHE A 62 -0.85 25.98 12.29
C PHE A 62 -1.11 25.49 10.87
N GLU A 63 -1.22 26.40 9.91
CA GLU A 63 -1.40 26.05 8.49
C GLU A 63 -0.21 25.25 7.95
N ALA A 64 1.02 25.75 8.13
CA ALA A 64 2.23 25.06 7.70
C ALA A 64 2.33 23.65 8.28
N ARG A 65 1.89 23.44 9.53
CA ARG A 65 1.88 22.13 10.17
C ARG A 65 0.86 21.19 9.52
N ILE A 66 -0.36 21.65 9.22
CA ILE A 66 -1.39 20.80 8.59
C ILE A 66 -0.98 20.38 7.19
N TRP A 67 -0.46 21.32 6.42
CA TRP A 67 -0.13 21.11 5.02
C TRP A 67 1.30 20.62 4.80
N ASN A 68 2.03 20.30 5.87
CA ASN A 68 3.44 19.90 5.83
C ASN A 68 4.30 20.86 4.99
N GLY A 69 4.07 22.17 5.12
CA GLY A 69 4.79 23.22 4.37
C GLY A 69 4.44 23.33 2.88
N THR A 70 3.64 22.41 2.31
CA THR A 70 3.35 22.41 0.86
C THR A 70 2.46 23.57 0.42
N VAL A 71 1.59 24.08 1.30
CA VAL A 71 0.77 25.26 1.05
C VAL A 71 0.67 26.14 2.31
N ASN A 72 0.51 27.45 2.09
CA ASN A 72 0.52 28.45 3.17
C ASN A 72 -0.87 28.92 3.60
N SER A 73 -1.95 28.34 3.08
CA SER A 73 -3.32 28.71 3.46
C SER A 73 -4.34 27.59 3.22
N ALA A 74 -5.43 27.61 3.98
CA ALA A 74 -6.58 26.75 3.78
C ALA A 74 -7.14 26.79 2.33
N ALA A 75 -7.22 27.99 1.73
CA ALA A 75 -7.75 28.15 0.36
C ALA A 75 -6.84 27.49 -0.69
N ALA A 76 -5.52 27.62 -0.54
CA ALA A 76 -4.56 26.94 -1.40
C ALA A 76 -4.62 25.41 -1.22
N GLY A 77 -4.81 24.94 0.01
CA GLY A 77 -5.02 23.52 0.31
C GLY A 77 -6.31 22.97 -0.32
N GLU A 78 -7.40 23.74 -0.29
CA GLU A 78 -8.66 23.36 -0.93
C GLU A 78 -8.51 23.27 -2.44
N ALA A 79 -7.88 24.26 -3.07
CA ALA A 79 -7.61 24.26 -4.50
C ALA A 79 -6.76 23.05 -4.91
N ARG A 80 -5.73 22.71 -4.13
CA ARG A 80 -4.90 21.51 -4.36
C ARG A 80 -5.74 20.23 -4.29
N LEU A 81 -6.61 20.10 -3.29
CA LEU A 81 -7.50 18.94 -3.15
C LEU A 81 -8.51 18.84 -4.30
N GLN A 82 -9.03 19.97 -4.79
CA GLN A 82 -9.88 20.02 -5.98
C GLN A 82 -9.12 19.55 -7.23
N SER A 83 -7.88 20.01 -7.43
CA SER A 83 -7.05 19.52 -8.54
C SER A 83 -6.75 18.02 -8.44
N GLN A 84 -6.52 17.50 -7.24
CA GLN A 84 -6.37 16.05 -7.04
C GLN A 84 -7.66 15.29 -7.37
N LEU A 85 -8.82 15.82 -7.01
CA LEU A 85 -10.11 15.23 -7.38
C LEU A 85 -10.29 15.20 -8.90
N ASP A 86 -9.97 16.30 -9.59
CA ASP A 86 -10.06 16.37 -11.05
C ASP A 86 -9.15 15.34 -11.73
N LEU A 87 -7.93 15.17 -11.25
CA LEU A 87 -7.00 14.15 -11.76
C LEU A 87 -7.54 12.73 -11.54
N GLN A 88 -8.09 12.44 -10.36
CA GLN A 88 -8.69 11.13 -10.06
C GLN A 88 -9.88 10.83 -10.96
N ILE A 89 -10.77 11.81 -11.20
CA ILE A 89 -11.91 11.63 -12.09
C ILE A 89 -11.44 11.45 -13.54
N ALA A 90 -10.47 12.25 -13.99
CA ALA A 90 -9.92 12.12 -15.35
C ALA A 90 -9.23 10.76 -15.57
N GLU A 91 -8.60 10.21 -14.54
CA GLU A 91 -8.02 8.86 -14.59
C GLU A 91 -9.09 7.78 -14.76
N ILE A 92 -10.18 7.85 -13.99
CA ILE A 92 -11.32 6.93 -14.11
C ILE A 92 -11.99 7.11 -15.49
N ASP A 93 -12.14 8.35 -15.95
CA ASP A 93 -12.68 8.67 -17.28
C ASP A 93 -11.87 8.05 -18.40
N ARG A 94 -10.54 8.19 -18.37
CA ARG A 94 -9.67 7.58 -19.37
C ARG A 94 -9.85 6.06 -19.47
N LEU A 95 -10.07 5.39 -18.34
CA LEU A 95 -10.19 3.93 -18.26
C LEU A 95 -11.58 3.43 -18.64
N CYS A 96 -12.62 4.12 -18.18
CA CYS A 96 -14.00 3.65 -18.27
C CYS A 96 -14.85 4.40 -19.30
N GLN A 97 -14.35 5.50 -19.88
CA GLN A 97 -15.08 6.40 -20.78
C GLN A 97 -16.40 6.85 -20.13
N LEU A 98 -16.28 7.69 -19.10
CA LEU A 98 -17.44 8.07 -18.27
C LEU A 98 -18.43 8.91 -19.07
N THR A 99 -19.71 8.70 -18.79
CA THR A 99 -20.74 9.64 -19.21
C THR A 99 -20.71 10.89 -18.33
N GLU A 100 -21.25 12.00 -18.84
CA GLU A 100 -21.37 13.25 -18.08
C GLU A 100 -22.08 13.04 -16.73
N ALA A 101 -23.15 12.24 -16.71
CA ALA A 101 -23.89 11.94 -15.49
C ALA A 101 -23.05 11.16 -14.46
N GLN A 102 -22.21 10.23 -14.91
CA GLN A 102 -21.30 9.48 -14.04
C GLN A 102 -20.20 10.40 -13.49
N SER A 103 -19.60 11.22 -14.34
CA SER A 103 -18.58 12.20 -13.95
C SER A 103 -19.12 13.18 -12.90
N GLN A 104 -20.32 13.72 -13.10
CA GLN A 104 -20.98 14.59 -12.11
C GLN A 104 -21.24 13.89 -10.78
N LYS A 105 -21.65 12.62 -10.80
CA LYS A 105 -21.88 11.82 -9.58
C LYS A 105 -20.58 11.60 -8.80
N LEU A 106 -19.48 11.27 -9.48
CA LEU A 106 -18.16 11.12 -8.87
C LEU A 106 -17.64 12.45 -8.32
N ARG A 107 -17.79 13.54 -9.08
CA ARG A 107 -17.44 14.89 -8.65
C ARG A 107 -18.19 15.30 -7.38
N LEU A 108 -19.48 15.04 -7.30
CA LEU A 108 -20.27 15.33 -6.10
C LEU A 108 -19.78 14.52 -4.88
N ALA A 109 -19.44 13.25 -5.07
CA ALA A 109 -18.89 12.40 -4.02
C ALA A 109 -17.54 12.92 -3.51
N GLY A 110 -16.61 13.23 -4.42
CA GLY A 110 -15.30 13.78 -4.05
C GLY A 110 -15.37 15.17 -3.42
N THR A 111 -16.25 16.06 -3.90
CA THR A 111 -16.50 17.35 -3.24
C THR A 111 -17.07 17.17 -1.83
N SER A 112 -17.86 16.10 -1.59
CA SER A 112 -18.32 15.76 -0.23
C SER A 112 -17.15 15.37 0.68
N ASP A 113 -16.17 14.60 0.18
CA ASP A 113 -14.96 14.25 0.94
C ASP A 113 -14.16 15.51 1.32
N ILE A 114 -13.91 16.41 0.35
CA ILE A 114 -13.24 17.69 0.59
C ILE A 114 -13.98 18.51 1.66
N LYS A 115 -15.31 18.64 1.54
CA LYS A 115 -16.13 19.37 2.50
C LYS A 115 -16.02 18.78 3.91
N ARG A 116 -16.13 17.45 4.06
CA ARG A 116 -16.01 16.77 5.36
C ARG A 116 -14.64 16.98 6.00
N PHE A 117 -13.58 16.98 5.19
CA PHE A 117 -12.24 17.32 5.65
C PHE A 117 -12.18 18.75 6.17
N PHE A 118 -12.66 19.73 5.39
CA PHE A 118 -12.65 21.14 5.79
C PHE A 118 -13.54 21.46 7.01
N GLU A 119 -14.61 20.71 7.22
CA GLU A 119 -15.42 20.80 8.44
C GLU A 119 -14.61 20.39 9.69
N ARG A 120 -13.86 19.28 9.62
CA ARG A 120 -12.96 18.84 10.70
C ARG A 120 -11.81 19.81 10.91
N TYR A 121 -11.16 20.23 9.83
CA TYR A 121 -10.12 21.25 9.82
C TYR A 121 -10.58 22.54 10.52
N THR A 122 -11.76 23.07 10.15
CA THR A 122 -12.30 24.33 10.71
C THR A 122 -12.64 24.19 12.18
N LYS A 123 -13.10 23.01 12.61
CA LYS A 123 -13.30 22.70 14.03
C LYS A 123 -11.98 22.76 14.81
N LEU A 124 -10.95 22.08 14.31
CA LEU A 124 -9.61 22.05 14.91
C LEU A 124 -8.97 23.45 14.93
N ARG A 125 -9.08 24.21 13.84
CA ARG A 125 -8.62 25.61 13.77
C ARG A 125 -9.27 26.48 14.85
N ARG A 126 -10.58 26.36 15.06
CA ARG A 126 -11.27 27.09 16.14
C ARG A 126 -10.83 26.67 17.54
N GLN A 127 -10.48 25.39 17.74
CA GLN A 127 -9.91 24.92 19.00
C GLN A 127 -8.51 25.50 19.21
N PHE A 128 -7.65 25.44 18.18
CA PHE A 128 -6.31 26.02 18.18
C PHE A 128 -6.34 27.51 18.58
N LEU A 129 -7.20 28.31 17.95
CA LEU A 129 -7.31 29.75 18.25
C LEU A 129 -7.67 30.05 19.71
N LYS A 130 -8.35 29.13 20.40
CA LYS A 130 -8.67 29.26 21.84
C LYS A 130 -7.48 28.92 22.74
N VAL A 131 -6.63 27.98 22.32
CA VAL A 131 -5.51 27.48 23.12
C VAL A 131 -4.15 28.09 22.76
N ARG A 132 -4.03 28.80 21.64
CA ARG A 132 -2.75 29.29 21.06
C ARG A 132 -1.87 30.15 21.98
N ASN A 133 -2.44 30.70 23.06
CA ASN A 133 -1.72 31.51 24.05
C ASN A 133 -1.20 30.70 25.24
N ASP A 134 -1.55 29.41 25.35
CA ASP A 134 -1.12 28.50 26.41
C ASP A 134 -0.30 27.35 25.79
N GLN A 135 1.01 27.36 26.04
CA GLN A 135 1.94 26.39 25.47
C GLN A 135 1.61 24.93 25.86
N ASN A 136 1.13 24.69 27.08
CA ASN A 136 0.81 23.35 27.53
C ASN A 136 -0.43 22.81 26.81
N LEU A 137 -1.44 23.66 26.61
CA LEU A 137 -2.63 23.29 25.86
C LEU A 137 -2.34 23.09 24.37
N VAL A 138 -1.46 23.91 23.78
CA VAL A 138 -1.01 23.72 22.39
C VAL A 138 -0.27 22.38 22.23
N ASN A 139 0.61 22.03 23.17
CA ASN A 139 1.32 20.75 23.12
C ASN A 139 0.34 19.56 23.11
N ASN A 140 -0.74 19.62 23.90
CA ASN A 140 -1.80 18.61 23.89
C ASN A 140 -2.60 18.63 22.58
N PHE A 141 -2.90 19.82 22.06
CA PHE A 141 -3.65 19.99 20.82
C PHE A 141 -2.94 19.35 19.60
N TRP A 142 -1.61 19.33 19.57
CA TRP A 142 -0.88 18.67 18.48
C TRP A 142 -1.17 17.18 18.35
N GLY A 143 -1.54 16.50 19.45
CA GLY A 143 -2.01 15.11 19.41
C GLY A 143 -3.36 14.97 18.70
N GLU A 144 -4.28 15.92 18.90
CA GLU A 144 -5.60 15.94 18.23
C GLU A 144 -5.49 16.21 16.72
N LEU A 145 -4.40 16.84 16.28
CA LEU A 145 -4.16 17.17 14.88
C LEU A 145 -3.66 15.98 14.05
N GLN A 146 -3.02 14.99 14.70
CA GLN A 146 -2.38 13.84 14.04
C GLN A 146 -3.30 13.11 13.05
N PRO A 147 -4.57 12.77 13.38
CA PRO A 147 -5.43 12.05 12.44
C PRO A 147 -5.71 12.84 11.15
N LEU A 148 -5.84 14.17 11.23
CA LEU A 148 -6.06 15.03 10.06
C LEU A 148 -4.80 15.09 9.18
N GLN A 149 -3.62 15.13 9.79
CA GLN A 149 -2.34 15.07 9.08
C GLN A 149 -2.14 13.71 8.38
N MET A 150 -2.47 12.61 9.07
CA MET A 150 -2.38 11.28 8.46
C MET A 150 -3.33 11.15 7.26
N GLU A 151 -4.54 11.74 7.34
CA GLU A 151 -5.50 11.73 6.23
C GLU A 151 -4.93 12.44 5.00
N ILE A 152 -4.36 13.65 5.14
CA ILE A 152 -3.79 14.38 4.01
C ILE A 152 -2.52 13.70 3.45
N GLN A 153 -1.65 13.17 4.31
CA GLN A 153 -0.42 12.46 3.92
C GLN A 153 -0.73 11.16 3.18
N SER A 154 -1.76 10.43 3.62
CA SER A 154 -2.20 9.20 2.94
C SER A 154 -2.98 9.45 1.64
N GLY A 155 -3.28 10.71 1.35
CA GLY A 155 -4.20 11.12 0.29
C GLY A 155 -5.66 11.09 0.75
N LEU A 156 -6.40 12.16 0.44
CA LEU A 156 -7.81 12.32 0.83
C LEU A 156 -8.72 11.28 0.14
N PHE A 157 -8.39 10.88 -1.09
CA PHE A 157 -9.19 9.98 -1.93
C PHE A 157 -8.72 8.52 -1.83
N ASN A 158 -8.65 7.99 -0.61
CA ASN A 158 -8.31 6.58 -0.35
C ASN A 158 -9.54 5.66 -0.36
N ASP A 159 -9.36 4.36 -0.09
CA ASP A 159 -10.43 3.33 -0.12
C ASP A 159 -11.64 3.65 0.78
N GLU A 160 -11.47 4.51 1.78
CA GLU A 160 -12.54 4.92 2.67
C GLU A 160 -13.29 6.17 2.20
N SER A 161 -12.77 6.87 1.19
CA SER A 161 -13.38 8.06 0.60
C SER A 161 -14.75 7.75 -0.02
N MET A 162 -15.64 8.75 0.04
CA MET A 162 -16.94 8.66 -0.61
C MET A 162 -16.80 8.53 -2.12
N LEU A 163 -15.80 9.19 -2.73
CA LEU A 163 -15.46 9.04 -4.15
C LEU A 163 -15.29 7.57 -4.52
N LEU A 164 -14.32 6.86 -3.93
CA LEU A 164 -14.02 5.47 -4.30
C LEU A 164 -15.16 4.50 -3.94
N ARG A 165 -15.92 4.76 -2.87
CA ARG A 165 -17.12 3.97 -2.54
C ARG A 165 -18.26 4.14 -3.54
N VAL A 166 -18.31 5.27 -4.23
CA VAL A 166 -19.34 5.57 -5.23
C VAL A 166 -18.95 5.04 -6.60
N VAL A 167 -17.67 4.88 -6.93
CA VAL A 167 -17.18 4.33 -8.21
C VAL A 167 -17.94 3.07 -8.64
N PRO A 168 -17.98 1.97 -7.87
CA PRO A 168 -18.70 0.76 -8.31
C PRO A 168 -20.21 0.98 -8.46
N LYS A 169 -20.80 2.02 -7.87
CA LYS A 169 -22.23 2.36 -8.02
C LYS A 169 -22.51 3.39 -9.11
N ALA A 170 -21.47 4.01 -9.65
CA ALA A 170 -21.56 4.99 -10.73
C ALA A 170 -21.32 4.31 -12.07
N LEU A 171 -20.38 3.37 -12.12
CA LEU A 171 -20.05 2.59 -13.31
C LEU A 171 -21.13 1.55 -13.63
N ASP A 172 -21.34 1.29 -14.91
CA ASP A 172 -22.04 0.08 -15.35
C ASP A 172 -21.16 -1.17 -15.13
N ASP A 173 -21.71 -2.35 -15.42
CA ASP A 173 -21.02 -3.61 -15.13
C ASP A 173 -19.76 -3.81 -15.98
N ALA A 174 -19.75 -3.33 -17.23
CA ALA A 174 -18.60 -3.46 -18.12
C ALA A 174 -17.47 -2.50 -17.70
N GLN A 175 -17.80 -1.24 -17.44
CA GLN A 175 -16.88 -0.24 -16.93
C GLN A 175 -16.28 -0.65 -15.60
N ARG A 176 -17.09 -1.22 -14.71
CA ARG A 176 -16.64 -1.72 -13.40
C ARG A 176 -15.64 -2.85 -13.52
N ALA A 177 -15.91 -3.82 -14.40
CA ALA A 177 -14.97 -4.92 -14.63
C ALA A 177 -13.60 -4.40 -15.12
N ILE A 178 -13.60 -3.43 -16.04
CA ILE A 178 -12.37 -2.76 -16.50
C ILE A 178 -11.66 -2.07 -15.33
N TYR A 179 -12.39 -1.27 -14.55
CA TYR A 179 -11.82 -0.54 -13.41
C TYR A 179 -11.22 -1.47 -12.35
N GLU A 180 -11.92 -2.55 -11.99
CA GLU A 180 -11.46 -3.53 -11.01
C GLU A 180 -10.21 -4.28 -11.49
N GLN A 181 -10.17 -4.66 -12.77
CA GLN A 181 -9.02 -5.29 -13.39
C GLN A 181 -7.80 -4.36 -13.38
N GLU A 182 -7.94 -3.12 -13.85
CA GLU A 182 -6.85 -2.13 -13.86
C GLU A 182 -6.36 -1.77 -12.45
N THR A 183 -7.27 -1.77 -11.47
CA THR A 183 -6.92 -1.57 -10.07
C THR A 183 -6.16 -2.78 -9.52
N LEU A 184 -6.55 -4.00 -9.90
CA LEU A 184 -5.82 -5.21 -9.54
C LEU A 184 -4.43 -5.24 -10.18
N ASP A 185 -4.33 -4.91 -11.47
CA ASP A 185 -3.06 -4.91 -12.22
C ASP A 185 -2.07 -3.90 -11.64
N ARG A 186 -2.52 -2.69 -11.31
CA ARG A 186 -1.67 -1.69 -10.64
C ARG A 186 -1.19 -2.12 -9.27
N ARG A 187 -2.07 -2.72 -8.47
CA ARG A 187 -1.69 -3.29 -7.16
C ARG A 187 -0.69 -4.42 -7.33
N THR A 188 -0.91 -5.30 -8.30
CA THR A 188 0.01 -6.39 -8.63
C THR A 188 1.38 -5.86 -9.02
N PHE A 189 1.43 -4.91 -9.95
CA PHE A 189 2.67 -4.28 -10.40
C PHE A 189 3.43 -3.64 -9.24
N ARG A 190 2.75 -2.83 -8.41
CA ARG A 190 3.37 -2.18 -7.24
C ARG A 190 3.93 -3.20 -6.26
N MET A 191 3.19 -4.27 -5.97
CA MET A 191 3.65 -5.32 -5.08
C MET A 191 4.90 -6.02 -5.62
N LEU A 192 4.89 -6.36 -6.92
CA LEU A 192 6.00 -7.04 -7.58
C LEU A 192 7.26 -6.17 -7.63
N ALA A 193 7.12 -4.89 -8.01
CA ALA A 193 8.25 -3.95 -7.99
C ALA A 193 8.87 -3.83 -6.58
N ARG A 194 8.02 -3.90 -5.55
CA ARG A 194 8.47 -3.78 -4.16
C ARG A 194 9.08 -5.04 -3.59
N LEU A 195 8.56 -6.20 -4.00
CA LEU A 195 9.21 -7.48 -3.78
C LEU A 195 10.59 -7.51 -4.43
N GLU A 196 10.71 -7.06 -5.68
CA GLU A 196 11.98 -7.04 -6.40
C GLU A 196 13.01 -6.15 -5.70
N LEU A 197 12.64 -4.96 -5.21
CA LEU A 197 13.54 -4.12 -4.43
C LEU A 197 14.02 -4.81 -3.15
N LEU A 198 13.12 -5.48 -2.42
CA LEU A 198 13.48 -6.24 -1.23
C LEU A 198 14.45 -7.38 -1.55
N LEU A 199 14.26 -8.06 -2.68
CA LEU A 199 15.13 -9.16 -3.11
C LEU A 199 16.50 -8.67 -3.58
N VAL A 200 16.59 -7.49 -4.21
CA VAL A 200 17.88 -6.87 -4.55
C VAL A 200 18.70 -6.59 -3.29
N ALA A 201 18.08 -6.00 -2.28
CA ALA A 201 18.83 -5.70 -1.08
C ALA A 201 19.05 -6.96 -0.19
N ALA A 202 18.21 -8.01 -0.34
CA ALA A 202 18.50 -9.34 0.22
C ALA A 202 19.72 -9.98 -0.45
N ASP A 203 19.82 -9.91 -1.79
CA ASP A 203 20.97 -10.35 -2.58
C ASP A 203 22.27 -9.73 -2.08
N GLU A 204 22.31 -8.41 -1.91
CA GLU A 204 23.46 -7.70 -1.35
C GLU A 204 23.85 -8.18 0.06
N SER A 205 22.85 -8.48 0.91
CA SER A 205 23.09 -8.84 2.32
C SER A 205 23.47 -10.30 2.53
N LEU A 206 22.92 -11.21 1.72
CA LEU A 206 23.13 -12.66 1.82
C LEU A 206 24.21 -13.16 0.85
N GLY A 207 24.63 -12.32 -0.11
CA GLY A 207 25.55 -12.71 -1.18
C GLY A 207 24.93 -13.78 -2.05
N LEU A 208 23.73 -13.53 -2.61
CA LEU A 208 23.06 -14.52 -3.44
C LEU A 208 23.76 -14.66 -4.79
N MET A 209 23.81 -15.88 -5.30
CA MET A 209 24.20 -16.12 -6.68
C MET A 209 23.05 -15.71 -7.63
N ILE A 210 23.37 -15.44 -8.90
CA ILE A 210 22.38 -15.00 -9.90
C ILE A 210 21.23 -16.02 -10.04
N ASP A 211 21.57 -17.31 -10.10
CA ASP A 211 20.61 -18.41 -10.20
C ASP A 211 19.77 -18.56 -8.92
N GLN A 212 20.36 -18.36 -7.75
CA GLN A 212 19.62 -18.33 -6.48
C GLN A 212 18.62 -17.17 -6.46
N ARG A 213 19.03 -15.98 -6.88
CA ARG A 213 18.16 -14.78 -6.93
C ARG A 213 16.98 -14.98 -7.87
N GLU A 214 17.21 -15.52 -9.06
CA GLU A 214 16.14 -15.81 -10.02
C GLU A 214 15.14 -16.84 -9.46
N ARG A 215 15.65 -17.96 -8.93
CA ARG A 215 14.80 -19.01 -8.31
C ARG A 215 14.02 -18.49 -7.10
N LEU A 216 14.67 -17.67 -6.25
CA LEU A 216 14.04 -17.07 -5.09
C LEU A 216 12.96 -16.08 -5.52
N THR A 217 13.21 -15.28 -6.57
CA THR A 217 12.22 -14.34 -7.11
C THR A 217 10.97 -15.05 -7.59
N GLU A 218 11.13 -16.11 -8.40
CA GLU A 218 10.00 -16.91 -8.88
C GLU A 218 9.25 -17.60 -7.74
N LEU A 219 9.98 -18.14 -6.75
CA LEU A 219 9.37 -18.70 -5.55
C LEU A 219 8.54 -17.66 -4.79
N CYS A 220 9.07 -16.45 -4.60
CA CYS A 220 8.37 -15.38 -3.91
C CYS A 220 7.13 -14.93 -4.70
N LYS A 221 7.24 -14.74 -6.01
CA LYS A 221 6.11 -14.36 -6.88
C LYS A 221 4.95 -15.37 -6.82
N LYS A 222 5.26 -16.66 -6.69
CA LYS A 222 4.27 -17.74 -6.54
C LYS A 222 3.48 -17.67 -5.23
N HIS A 223 4.10 -17.23 -4.14
CA HIS A 223 3.51 -17.29 -2.79
C HIS A 223 2.98 -15.94 -2.28
N VAL A 224 3.50 -14.81 -2.77
CA VAL A 224 3.09 -13.48 -2.31
C VAL A 224 1.68 -13.16 -2.76
N ARG A 225 0.85 -12.73 -1.79
CA ARG A 225 -0.53 -12.27 -2.04
C ARG A 225 -0.56 -10.76 -2.21
N ILE A 226 -1.39 -10.30 -3.14
CA ILE A 226 -1.56 -8.86 -3.41
C ILE A 226 -2.33 -8.22 -2.22
N PRO A 227 -1.79 -7.19 -1.56
CA PRO A 227 -2.46 -6.54 -0.46
C PRO A 227 -3.61 -5.69 -0.97
N ARG A 228 -4.63 -5.51 -0.13
CA ARG A 228 -5.79 -4.67 -0.50
C ARG A 228 -5.41 -3.22 -0.63
N ARG A 229 -4.59 -2.75 0.30
CA ARG A 229 -4.15 -1.36 0.46
C ARG A 229 -2.63 -1.32 0.47
N PHE A 230 -2.09 -0.28 -0.14
CA PHE A 230 -0.67 0.07 -0.06
C PHE A 230 -0.46 1.26 0.87
N GLY A 231 0.72 1.34 1.47
CA GLY A 231 1.09 2.39 2.42
C GLY A 231 2.53 2.28 2.92
N PRO A 232 2.88 3.00 4.00
CA PRO A 232 4.26 3.02 4.52
C PRO A 232 4.74 1.66 5.07
N TYR A 233 3.85 0.70 5.22
CA TYR A 233 4.15 -0.64 5.74
C TYR A 233 4.20 -1.71 4.64
N ASP A 234 4.23 -1.34 3.36
CA ASP A 234 4.27 -2.28 2.22
C ASP A 234 5.40 -3.31 2.37
N SER A 235 6.59 -2.86 2.76
CA SER A 235 7.75 -3.74 2.98
C SER A 235 7.51 -4.76 4.10
N ASN A 236 6.82 -4.37 5.19
CA ASN A 236 6.48 -5.29 6.28
C ASN A 236 5.42 -6.32 5.85
N VAL A 237 4.47 -5.91 5.01
CA VAL A 237 3.48 -6.83 4.43
C VAL A 237 4.18 -7.88 3.57
N ILE A 238 5.12 -7.47 2.72
CA ILE A 238 5.89 -8.42 1.89
C ILE A 238 6.71 -9.35 2.78
N LEU A 239 7.46 -8.85 3.76
CA LEU A 239 8.22 -9.69 4.69
C LEU A 239 7.32 -10.69 5.43
N TYR A 240 6.11 -10.27 5.81
CA TYR A 240 5.11 -11.17 6.38
C TYR A 240 4.68 -12.26 5.39
N GLU A 241 4.34 -11.93 4.14
CA GLU A 241 3.98 -12.93 3.13
C GLU A 241 5.15 -13.89 2.82
N LEU A 242 6.39 -13.37 2.73
CA LEU A 242 7.61 -14.16 2.54
C LEU A 242 7.85 -15.13 3.70
N SER A 243 7.47 -14.77 4.92
CA SER A 243 7.58 -15.64 6.09
C SER A 243 6.66 -16.87 6.04
N ARG A 244 5.66 -16.86 5.15
CA ARG A 244 4.70 -17.95 4.96
C ARG A 244 5.16 -18.96 3.92
N ILE A 245 6.22 -18.68 3.16
CA ILE A 245 6.80 -19.61 2.20
C ILE A 245 7.29 -20.85 2.97
N PRO A 246 6.93 -22.07 2.55
CA PRO A 246 7.40 -23.28 3.20
C PRO A 246 8.93 -23.31 3.23
N GLU A 247 9.49 -23.54 4.43
CA GLU A 247 10.94 -23.48 4.63
C GLU A 247 11.72 -24.44 3.73
N GLY A 248 11.12 -25.61 3.43
CA GLY A 248 11.70 -26.59 2.50
C GLY A 248 11.95 -26.02 1.11
N GLU A 249 11.00 -25.24 0.55
CA GLU A 249 11.15 -24.64 -0.78
C GLU A 249 12.27 -23.58 -0.79
N VAL A 250 12.47 -22.86 0.32
CA VAL A 250 13.55 -21.85 0.43
C VAL A 250 14.93 -22.53 0.60
N ARG A 251 15.02 -23.60 1.39
CA ARG A 251 16.26 -24.37 1.60
C ARG A 251 16.75 -25.10 0.34
N GLU A 252 15.90 -25.32 -0.65
CA GLU A 252 16.31 -25.82 -1.97
C GLU A 252 17.09 -24.78 -2.81
N ILE A 253 17.04 -23.52 -2.39
CA ILE A 253 17.65 -22.38 -3.09
C ILE A 253 18.80 -21.81 -2.26
N LEU A 254 18.61 -21.62 -0.96
CA LEU A 254 19.58 -21.01 -0.06
C LEU A 254 20.42 -22.04 0.69
N ASP A 255 21.69 -21.74 0.90
CA ASP A 255 22.53 -22.52 1.81
C ASP A 255 22.18 -22.25 3.29
N ALA A 256 22.86 -22.94 4.21
CA ALA A 256 22.55 -22.85 5.65
C ALA A 256 22.77 -21.44 6.23
N ASP A 257 23.81 -20.73 5.80
CA ASP A 257 24.17 -19.41 6.31
C ASP A 257 23.20 -18.35 5.76
N GLN A 258 22.94 -18.42 4.45
CA GLN A 258 21.94 -17.59 3.77
C GLN A 258 20.54 -17.82 4.37
N MET A 259 20.19 -19.07 4.67
CA MET A 259 18.91 -19.43 5.27
C MET A 259 18.75 -18.82 6.66
N GLN A 260 19.81 -18.78 7.48
CA GLN A 260 19.78 -18.12 8.79
C GLN A 260 19.50 -16.62 8.63
N GLY A 261 20.18 -15.94 7.70
CA GLY A 261 19.94 -14.53 7.40
C GLY A 261 18.52 -14.26 6.90
N TRP A 262 18.02 -15.11 6.00
CA TRP A 262 16.64 -15.04 5.52
C TRP A 262 15.62 -15.19 6.66
N GLN A 263 15.77 -16.20 7.52
CA GLN A 263 14.88 -16.43 8.66
C GLN A 263 14.84 -15.23 9.59
N GLN A 264 15.99 -14.59 9.84
CA GLN A 264 16.07 -13.38 10.67
C GLN A 264 15.32 -12.22 10.02
N ALA A 265 15.43 -12.03 8.71
CA ALA A 265 14.72 -10.98 7.99
C ALA A 265 13.18 -11.19 8.06
N VAL A 266 12.70 -12.39 7.73
CA VAL A 266 11.25 -12.68 7.71
C VAL A 266 10.64 -12.84 9.12
N ALA A 267 11.45 -13.07 10.16
CA ALA A 267 10.98 -13.05 11.54
C ALA A 267 10.42 -11.69 11.95
N GLN A 268 10.94 -10.59 11.39
CA GLN A 268 10.43 -9.25 11.64
C GLN A 268 9.01 -9.07 11.07
N GLY A 269 8.79 -9.55 9.84
CA GLY A 269 7.45 -9.57 9.22
C GLY A 269 6.44 -10.36 10.06
N ARG A 270 6.81 -11.54 10.56
CA ARG A 270 5.98 -12.34 11.48
C ARG A 270 5.64 -11.59 12.77
N GLY A 271 6.62 -10.92 13.37
CA GLY A 271 6.41 -10.13 14.58
C GLY A 271 5.39 -9.00 14.41
N MET A 272 5.15 -8.55 13.17
CA MET A 272 4.20 -7.49 12.85
C MET A 272 2.81 -7.98 12.41
N GLU A 273 2.56 -9.29 12.33
CA GLU A 273 1.29 -9.82 11.81
C GLU A 273 0.07 -9.20 12.51
N GLN A 274 0.05 -9.18 13.84
CA GLN A 274 -1.07 -8.67 14.61
C GLN A 274 -1.35 -7.19 14.29
N PHE A 275 -0.29 -6.38 14.16
CA PHE A 275 -0.40 -4.97 13.79
C PHE A 275 -0.93 -4.81 12.36
N LEU A 276 -0.36 -5.55 11.40
CA LEU A 276 -0.77 -5.49 9.99
C LEU A 276 -2.23 -5.93 9.83
N ARG A 277 -2.69 -6.92 10.61
CA ARG A 277 -4.08 -7.38 10.63
C ARG A 277 -5.03 -6.34 11.26
N GLN A 278 -4.67 -5.77 12.40
CA GLN A 278 -5.47 -4.72 13.07
C GLN A 278 -5.66 -3.49 12.20
N ASN A 279 -4.63 -3.11 11.43
CA ASN A 279 -4.66 -1.97 10.53
C ASN A 279 -5.12 -2.33 9.11
N LYS A 280 -5.57 -3.58 8.88
CA LYS A 280 -6.11 -4.05 7.59
C LYS A 280 -5.16 -3.91 6.40
N PHE A 281 -3.85 -4.01 6.63
CA PHE A 281 -2.85 -4.05 5.55
C PHE A 281 -2.77 -5.44 4.91
N LEU A 282 -3.00 -6.48 5.69
CA LEU A 282 -3.02 -7.84 5.17
C LEU A 282 -4.22 -8.04 4.24
N PRO A 283 -4.06 -8.79 3.15
CA PRO A 283 -5.22 -9.26 2.40
C PRO A 283 -6.16 -9.97 3.38
N GLU A 284 -7.48 -9.70 3.28
CA GLU A 284 -8.43 -10.58 3.96
C GLU A 284 -8.09 -12.00 3.54
N GLU A 285 -7.92 -12.88 4.51
CA GLU A 285 -7.87 -14.30 4.22
C GLU A 285 -9.15 -14.58 3.44
N GLU A 286 -9.03 -14.75 2.11
CA GLU A 286 -10.14 -15.25 1.32
C GLU A 286 -10.59 -16.47 2.11
N PRO A 287 -11.81 -16.46 2.68
CA PRO A 287 -12.27 -17.54 3.54
C PRO A 287 -12.13 -18.77 2.67
N ALA A 288 -11.16 -19.64 3.02
CA ALA A 288 -10.51 -20.58 2.11
C ALA A 288 -11.56 -21.02 1.11
N ARG A 289 -11.51 -20.50 -0.14
CA ARG A 289 -12.65 -20.58 -1.07
C ARG A 289 -13.19 -21.96 -0.89
N VAL A 290 -14.38 -22.07 -0.29
CA VAL A 290 -14.99 -23.38 -0.09
C VAL A 290 -15.27 -23.74 -1.52
N ILE A 291 -14.32 -24.44 -2.17
CA ILE A 291 -14.50 -25.07 -3.46
C ILE A 291 -15.76 -25.84 -3.16
N PRO A 292 -16.93 -25.44 -3.71
CA PRO A 292 -18.17 -26.10 -3.38
C PRO A 292 -17.87 -27.55 -3.63
N LYS A 293 -17.83 -28.32 -2.54
CA LYS A 293 -17.45 -29.73 -2.56
C LYS A 293 -18.31 -30.28 -3.68
N PRO A 294 -17.70 -30.69 -4.82
CA PRO A 294 -18.39 -30.77 -6.11
C PRO A 294 -19.71 -31.41 -5.79
N GLU A 295 -20.80 -30.63 -5.87
CA GLU A 295 -22.11 -31.12 -5.49
C GLU A 295 -22.21 -32.39 -6.29
N GLU A 296 -22.19 -33.53 -5.58
CA GLU A 296 -22.41 -34.84 -6.14
C GLU A 296 -23.76 -34.64 -6.78
N THR A 297 -23.71 -34.33 -8.07
CA THR A 297 -24.87 -34.14 -8.89
C THR A 297 -25.32 -35.57 -9.01
N SER A 298 -26.07 -35.98 -7.99
CA SER A 298 -26.93 -37.13 -7.98
C SER A 298 -27.76 -36.92 -9.24
N ARG A 299 -27.23 -37.46 -10.34
CA ARG A 299 -27.97 -37.82 -11.53
C ARG A 299 -29.00 -38.81 -11.02
N GLN A 300 -30.08 -38.28 -10.46
CA GLN A 300 -31.33 -38.98 -10.50
C GLN A 300 -31.57 -39.23 -11.99
N PRO A 301 -31.70 -40.49 -12.43
CA PRO A 301 -32.05 -40.77 -13.80
C PRO A 301 -33.35 -40.02 -14.08
N LYS A 302 -33.30 -39.06 -15.00
CA LYS A 302 -34.52 -38.52 -15.63
C LYS A 302 -35.29 -39.73 -16.13
N GLY A 303 -36.42 -40.00 -15.49
CA GLY A 303 -37.40 -40.93 -16.01
C GLY A 303 -37.70 -40.55 -17.46
N GLU A 304 -37.71 -41.56 -18.32
CA GLU A 304 -38.21 -41.49 -19.68
C GLU A 304 -39.65 -40.97 -19.63
N GLU A 305 -39.82 -39.67 -19.83
CA GLU A 305 -41.13 -39.10 -20.13
C GLU A 305 -41.44 -39.42 -21.59
N SER A 306 -42.12 -40.56 -21.74
CA SER A 306 -42.84 -41.02 -22.92
C SER A 306 -43.48 -39.86 -23.69
N ILE A 307 -42.87 -39.49 -24.82
CA ILE A 307 -43.48 -38.65 -25.85
C ILE A 307 -44.64 -39.45 -26.46
N LYS A 308 -45.84 -39.27 -25.91
CA LYS A 308 -47.08 -39.70 -26.55
C LYS A 308 -47.50 -38.65 -27.57
N ASP A 309 -47.51 -39.10 -28.82
CA ASP A 309 -48.47 -38.78 -29.88
C ASP A 309 -49.14 -37.40 -29.80
N LYS A 310 -48.63 -36.47 -30.60
CA LYS A 310 -49.42 -35.35 -31.09
C LYS A 310 -49.90 -35.70 -32.51
N PRO A 311 -51.21 -35.86 -32.73
CA PRO A 311 -51.73 -36.23 -34.05
C PRO A 311 -51.58 -35.08 -35.04
N ALA A 312 -51.32 -35.47 -36.28
CA ALA A 312 -51.44 -34.62 -37.45
C ALA A 312 -52.86 -34.05 -37.54
N VAL A 313 -52.95 -32.72 -37.62
CA VAL A 313 -54.14 -32.03 -38.08
C VAL A 313 -53.82 -31.48 -39.46
N ASP A 314 -54.17 -32.29 -40.46
CA ASP A 314 -54.53 -31.82 -41.78
C ASP A 314 -55.80 -30.96 -41.65
N GLY A 315 -55.88 -29.86 -42.41
CA GLY A 315 -57.08 -29.05 -42.39
C GLY A 315 -56.93 -27.73 -43.12
N GLU A 316 -57.01 -27.82 -44.44
CA GLU A 316 -57.59 -26.86 -45.38
C GLU A 316 -58.43 -25.72 -44.77
N ASN A 317 -58.34 -24.54 -45.41
CA ASN A 317 -59.41 -23.96 -46.22
C ASN A 317 -59.75 -22.47 -45.94
N GLN A 318 -59.64 -21.69 -47.02
CA GLN A 318 -60.54 -20.62 -47.49
C GLN A 318 -60.74 -19.34 -46.67
N GLY A 319 -60.44 -18.22 -47.34
CA GLY A 319 -60.80 -16.85 -46.97
C GLY A 319 -60.02 -15.84 -47.78
#